data_AF-A0A419L0I0-F1
#
_entry.id   AF-A0A419L0I0-F1
#
_cell.length_a   1.000
_cell.length_b   1.000
_cell.length_c   1.000
_cell.angle_alpha   90.00
_cell.angle_beta   90.00
_cell.angle_gamma   90.00
#
_symmetry.space_group_name_H-M   'P 1'
#
loop_
_entity.id
_entity.type
_entity.pdbx_description
1 polymer ?
#
loop_
_entity_poly.entity_id
_entity_poly.type
_entity_poly.pdbx_seq_one_letter_code
_entity_poly.pdbx_strand_id
1 'polypeptide(L)' 'MSYRGRSYGRGPREMHKAICSDCGKECEVPFKPTEGRPVYCRECFQKRRRRF' A
#
# COMPACT_ATOMS: atom_id res chain seq x y z
N MET A 1 -12.29 5.18 -37.98
CA MET A 1 -13.19 4.37 -37.13
C MET A 1 -12.50 4.00 -35.83
N SER A 2 -13.13 4.35 -34.69
CA SER A 2 -13.16 3.61 -33.42
C SER A 2 -11.93 3.59 -32.48
N TYR A 3 -11.97 4.49 -31.49
CA TYR A 3 -11.25 4.44 -30.22
C TYR A 3 -11.33 3.06 -29.55
N ARG A 4 -10.19 2.46 -29.17
CA ARG A 4 -10.15 1.37 -28.18
C ARG A 4 -9.09 1.65 -27.12
N GLY A 5 -9.54 2.35 -26.08
CA GLY A 5 -8.82 2.48 -24.82
C GLY A 5 -8.50 1.10 -24.25
N ARG A 6 -7.21 0.81 -24.12
CA ARG A 6 -6.72 -0.44 -23.53
C ARG A 6 -6.69 -0.27 -22.01
N SER A 7 -7.88 -0.28 -21.40
CA SER A 7 -8.06 -0.33 -19.96
C SER A 7 -7.60 -1.71 -19.45
N TYR A 8 -6.31 -1.83 -19.19
CA TYR A 8 -5.77 -2.99 -18.47
C TYR A 8 -6.26 -2.91 -17.03
N GLY A 9 -7.29 -3.69 -16.75
CA GLY A 9 -7.86 -3.93 -15.44
C GLY A 9 -6.75 -4.21 -14.42
N ARG A 10 -6.54 -3.24 -13.53
CA ARG A 10 -5.93 -3.56 -12.24
C ARG A 10 -6.95 -4.42 -11.53
N GLY A 11 -6.73 -5.73 -11.48
CA GLY A 11 -7.51 -6.64 -10.64
C GLY A 11 -7.65 -6.08 -9.23
N PRO A 12 -8.71 -6.46 -8.50
CA PRO A 12 -8.94 -5.96 -7.15
C PRO A 12 -7.68 -6.18 -6.32
N ARG A 13 -7.06 -5.09 -5.89
CA ARG A 13 -5.87 -5.15 -5.04
C ARG A 13 -6.36 -5.66 -3.69
N GLU A 14 -5.92 -6.84 -3.30
CA GLU A 14 -6.21 -7.34 -1.96
C GLU A 14 -5.58 -6.40 -0.93
N MET A 15 -6.44 -5.70 -0.20
CA MET A 15 -6.04 -4.80 0.87
C MET A 15 -6.01 -5.62 2.16
N HIS A 16 -4.85 -5.68 2.80
CA HIS A 16 -4.68 -6.36 4.07
C HIS A 16 -4.66 -5.34 5.20
N LYS A 17 -5.45 -5.60 6.26
CA LYS A 17 -5.39 -4.81 7.49
C LYS A 17 -4.07 -5.09 8.21
N ALA A 18 -3.40 -4.03 8.62
CA ALA A 18 -2.12 -4.10 9.29
C ALA A 18 -1.95 -2.95 10.27
N ILE A 19 -1.12 -3.16 11.30
CA ILE A 19 -0.82 -2.15 12.31
C ILE A 19 0.51 -1.48 11.94
N CYS A 20 0.50 -0.15 11.88
CA CYS A 20 1.72 0.61 11.61
C CYS A 20 2.72 0.42 12.77
N SER A 21 3.91 -0.07 12.47
CA SER A 21 4.98 -0.28 13.47
C SER A 21 5.59 1.02 14.00
N ASP A 22 5.29 2.17 13.38
CA ASP A 22 5.85 3.48 13.73
C ASP A 22 4.87 4.31 14.58
N CYS A 23 3.57 4.27 14.26
CA CYS A 23 2.54 5.05 14.96
C CYS A 23 1.46 4.21 15.64
N GLY A 24 1.46 2.88 15.49
CA GLY A 24 0.50 1.97 16.11
C GLY A 24 -0.92 2.00 15.53
N LYS A 25 -1.18 2.76 14.46
CA LYS A 25 -2.50 2.87 13.85
C LYS A 25 -2.81 1.72 12.91
N GLU A 26 -4.08 1.31 12.87
CA GLU A 26 -4.60 0.37 11.87
C GLU A 26 -4.62 1.02 10.48
N CYS A 27 -4.14 0.30 9.48
CA CYS A 27 -4.10 0.76 8.09
C CYS A 27 -4.29 -0.39 7.11
N GLU A 28 -4.75 -0.06 5.91
CA GLU A 28 -4.94 -1.02 4.83
C GLU A 28 -3.78 -0.93 3.85
N VAL A 29 -3.03 -2.01 3.72
CA VAL A 29 -1.86 -2.10 2.86
C VAL A 29 -2.06 -3.12 1.74
N PRO A 30 -1.56 -2.86 0.52
CA PRO A 30 -1.69 -3.78 -0.62
C PRO A 30 -0.67 -4.93 -0.56
N PHE A 31 -0.04 -5.16 0.59
CA PHE A 31 0.97 -6.20 0.79
C PHE A 31 0.64 -6.98 2.06
N LYS A 32 0.91 -8.28 2.08
CA LYS A 32 0.71 -9.10 3.28
C LYS A 32 1.71 -8.67 4.37
N PRO A 33 1.24 -8.31 5.58
CA PRO A 33 2.09 -8.17 6.75
C PRO A 33 2.82 -9.50 6.96
N THR A 34 4.14 -9.45 7.09
CA THR A 34 4.97 -10.64 7.33
C THR A 34 5.66 -10.47 8.67
N GLU A 35 5.70 -11.54 9.46
CA GLU A 35 6.40 -11.57 10.74
C GLU A 35 7.90 -11.37 10.50
N GLY A 36 8.38 -10.13 10.69
CA GLY A 36 9.75 -9.73 10.42
C GLY A 36 9.91 -8.47 9.55
N ARG A 37 8.85 -8.01 8.85
CA ARG A 37 8.87 -6.73 8.12
C ARG A 37 7.93 -5.72 8.76
N PRO A 38 8.43 -4.56 9.21
CA PRO A 38 7.58 -3.54 9.81
C PRO A 38 6.63 -2.96 8.76
N VAL A 39 5.35 -2.86 9.12
CA VAL A 39 4.33 -2.25 8.27
C VAL A 39 4.27 -0.77 8.58
N TYR A 40 4.21 0.06 7.54
CA TYR A 40 4.10 1.51 7.71
C TYR A 40 2.85 2.03 7.01
N CYS A 41 2.09 2.87 7.71
CA CYS A 41 1.00 3.60 7.10
C CYS A 41 1.54 4.58 6.05
N ARG A 42 0.65 5.07 5.17
CA ARG A 42 1.02 6.01 4.10
C ARG A 42 1.77 7.24 4.63
N GLU A 43 1.39 7.74 5.81
CA GLU A 43 2.01 8.91 6.42
C GLU A 43 3.45 8.62 6.89
N CYS A 44 3.65 7.57 7.70
CA CYS A 44 4.99 7.18 8.18
C CYS A 44 5.91 6.75 7.03
N PHE A 45 5.35 6.06 6.02
CA PHE A 45 6.08 5.70 4.81
C PHE A 45 6.52 6.94 4.01
N GLN A 46 5.64 7.93 3.83
CA GLN A 46 5.99 9.19 3.16
C GLN A 46 7.05 9.97 3.93
N LYS A 47 6.95 10.05 5.26
CA LYS A 47 7.97 10.70 6.12
C LYS A 47 9.35 10.05 5.94
N ARG A 48 9.42 8.72 5.86
CA ARG A 48 10.69 8.00 5.60
C ARG A 48 11.18 8.11 4.17
N ARG A 49 10.29 8.12 3.17
CA ARG A 49 10.65 8.12 1.74
C ARG A 49 11.18 9.47 1.24
N ARG A 50 10.85 10.59 1.90
CA ARG A 50 11.30 11.95 1.53
C ARG A 50 12.79 12.24 1.78
N ARG A 51 13.59 11.24 2.18
CA ARG A 51 15.03 11.38 2.44
C ARG A 51 15.92 10.80 1.33
N PHE A 52 15.35 10.46 0.18
CA PHE A 52 16.07 10.05 -1.03
C PHE A 52 15.84 11.05 -2.15
#